data_AF-A0A963F8U1-F1
#
_entry.id   AF-A0A963F8U1-F1
#
_cell.length_a   1.000
_cell.length_b   1.000
_cell.length_c   1.000
_cell.angle_alpha   90.00
_cell.angle_beta   90.00
_cell.angle_gamma   90.00
#
_symmetry.space_group_name_H-M   'P 1'
#
loop_
_entity.id
_entity.type
_entity.pdbx_description
1 polymer ?
#
loop_
_entity_poly.entity_id
_entity_poly.type
_entity_poly.pdbx_seq_one_letter_code
_entity_poly.pdbx_strand_id
1 'polypeptide(L)'
;MGFFSNLFGKKEKPPIARLTGNGGYELDAVGESNYQKALLKITGGKTEEGHHMEVEAILIHDDRNPYDNKAIAVSVEGEIVGYLSREHARQFRKLMAEAGGAGRPAVCDALIVGGWNRGGGDEGHYGVRLDLPME
;
A
#
# COMPACT_ATOMS: atom_id res chain seq x y z
N MET A 1 31.09 7.31 42.79
CA MET A 1 31.63 6.30 41.85
C MET A 1 30.57 5.23 41.73
N GLY A 2 29.68 5.29 40.73
CA GLY A 2 29.86 4.60 39.44
C GLY A 2 29.27 3.18 39.57
N PHE A 3 28.48 2.60 38.67
CA PHE A 3 28.12 2.91 37.29
C PHE A 3 26.74 2.27 37.03
N PHE A 4 25.94 2.91 36.16
CA PHE A 4 24.77 2.33 35.52
C PHE A 4 25.18 1.11 34.68
N SER A 5 24.35 0.06 34.64
CA SER A 5 24.38 -0.89 33.54
C SER A 5 23.03 -1.57 33.31
N ASN A 6 22.43 -1.17 32.18
CA ASN A 6 21.60 -1.93 31.25
C ASN A 6 20.13 -2.21 31.58
N LEU A 7 19.31 -1.15 31.43
CA LEU A 7 18.04 -1.28 30.72
C LEU A 7 18.33 -1.32 29.20
N PHE A 8 18.54 -2.51 28.63
CA PHE A 8 18.25 -2.72 27.21
C PHE A 8 16.89 -3.38 27.13
N GLY A 9 15.84 -2.56 27.23
CA GLY A 9 14.52 -2.95 26.78
C GLY A 9 14.61 -3.30 25.30
N LYS A 10 14.25 -4.54 24.96
CA LYS A 10 13.96 -4.94 23.58
C LYS A 10 13.07 -3.85 22.99
N LYS A 11 13.57 -3.09 22.02
CA LYS A 11 12.73 -2.19 21.22
C LYS A 11 11.85 -3.10 20.37
N GLU A 12 10.73 -3.55 20.94
CA GLU A 12 9.64 -4.08 20.13
C GLU A 12 9.26 -2.97 19.16
N LYS A 13 9.32 -3.25 17.85
CA LYS A 13 8.75 -2.33 16.86
C LYS A 13 7.29 -2.16 17.27
N PRO A 14 6.80 -0.93 17.52
CA PRO A 14 5.39 -0.75 17.81
C PRO A 14 4.59 -1.39 16.66
N PRO A 15 3.49 -2.09 16.95
CA PRO A 15 2.72 -2.80 15.94
C PRO A 15 2.32 -1.82 14.83
N ILE A 16 2.49 -2.26 13.58
CA ILE A 16 2.00 -1.53 12.41
C ILE A 16 0.47 -1.41 12.56
N ALA A 17 -0.07 -0.20 12.44
CA ALA A 17 -1.51 0.00 12.56
C ALA A 17 -2.22 -0.75 11.43
N ARG A 18 -3.22 -1.58 11.74
CA ARG A 18 -4.08 -2.20 10.73
C ARG A 18 -5.34 -1.36 10.54
N LEU A 19 -5.56 -0.91 9.32
CA LEU A 19 -6.77 -0.23 8.89
C LEU A 19 -7.67 -1.25 8.19
N THR A 20 -8.97 -1.16 8.48
CA THR A 20 -10.00 -2.06 7.95
C THR A 20 -11.10 -1.18 7.39
N GLY A 21 -11.44 -1.37 6.11
CA GLY A 21 -12.57 -0.70 5.48
C GLY A 21 -13.85 -1.50 5.67
N ASN A 22 -14.78 -1.34 4.73
CA ASN A 22 -16.07 -2.02 4.72
C ASN A 22 -16.03 -3.37 3.97
N GLY A 23 -14.87 -3.76 3.43
CA GLY A 23 -14.67 -4.93 2.58
C GLY A 23 -15.01 -4.71 1.11
N GLY A 24 -15.38 -3.49 0.71
CA GLY A 24 -15.79 -3.14 -0.66
C GLY A 24 -14.64 -2.83 -1.61
N TYR A 25 -13.42 -2.64 -1.08
CA TYR A 25 -12.22 -2.27 -1.85
C TYR A 25 -12.49 -1.06 -2.77
N GLU A 26 -13.12 -0.01 -2.26
CA GLU A 26 -13.67 1.08 -3.08
C GLU A 26 -12.62 2.09 -3.54
N LEU A 27 -11.44 2.09 -2.91
CA LEU A 27 -10.38 3.05 -3.18
C LEU A 27 -9.36 2.49 -4.16
N ASP A 28 -9.27 3.09 -5.34
CA ASP A 28 -8.20 2.78 -6.29
C ASP A 28 -6.87 3.39 -5.82
N ALA A 29 -5.80 2.59 -5.93
CA ALA A 29 -4.47 3.15 -6.03
C ALA A 29 -4.36 3.99 -7.31
N VAL A 30 -3.32 4.82 -7.37
CA VAL A 30 -3.03 5.63 -8.56
C VAL A 30 -1.58 5.43 -8.99
N GLY A 31 -1.35 5.63 -10.29
CA GLY A 31 -0.01 5.57 -10.89
C GLY A 31 0.51 4.15 -11.11
N GLU A 32 -0.34 3.13 -10.98
CA GLU A 32 -0.03 1.71 -11.13
C GLU A 32 0.49 1.37 -12.54
N SER A 33 0.20 2.21 -13.54
CA SER A 33 0.78 2.13 -14.88
C SER A 33 2.32 2.17 -14.85
N ASN A 34 2.92 2.85 -13.87
CA ASN A 34 4.38 2.89 -13.67
C ASN A 34 4.92 1.64 -12.95
N TYR A 35 4.04 0.82 -12.37
CA TYR A 35 4.38 -0.31 -11.51
C TYR A 35 3.88 -1.66 -12.05
N GLN A 36 3.48 -1.72 -13.32
CA GLN A 36 2.99 -2.96 -13.96
C GLN A 36 3.99 -4.12 -13.89
N LYS A 37 5.30 -3.85 -13.87
CA LYS A 37 6.34 -4.89 -13.70
C LYS A 37 6.34 -5.48 -12.29
N ALA A 38 6.10 -4.67 -11.26
CA ALA A 38 6.00 -5.14 -9.88
C ALA A 38 4.74 -6.00 -9.71
N LEU A 39 3.60 -5.53 -10.24
CA LEU A 39 2.35 -6.27 -10.21
C LEU A 39 2.43 -7.59 -10.98
N LEU A 40 3.08 -7.61 -12.14
CA LEU A 40 3.36 -8.83 -12.90
C LEU A 40 4.23 -9.82 -12.11
N LYS A 41 5.23 -9.33 -11.37
CA LYS A 41 6.09 -10.16 -10.52
C LYS A 41 5.29 -10.79 -9.37
N ILE A 42 4.47 -10.02 -8.66
CA ILE A 42 3.65 -10.48 -7.52
C ILE A 42 2.63 -11.52 -8.00
N THR A 43 1.95 -11.25 -9.11
CA THR A 43 0.89 -12.13 -9.64
C THR A 43 1.41 -13.36 -10.41
N GLY A 44 2.71 -13.43 -10.69
CA GLY A 44 3.32 -14.53 -11.45
C GLY A 44 3.04 -14.50 -12.96
N GLY A 45 2.58 -13.37 -13.51
CA GLY A 45 2.27 -13.21 -14.94
C GLY A 45 0.82 -12.81 -15.20
N LYS A 46 0.53 -12.48 -16.47
CA LYS A 46 -0.84 -12.26 -16.93
C LYS A 46 -1.55 -13.59 -17.19
N THR A 47 -2.87 -13.61 -17.05
CA THR A 47 -3.75 -14.76 -17.33
C THR A 47 -4.79 -14.38 -18.38
N GLU A 48 -5.54 -15.32 -18.96
CA GLU A 48 -6.59 -14.98 -19.93
C GLU A 48 -7.76 -14.19 -19.31
N GLU A 49 -8.11 -14.50 -18.06
CA GLU A 49 -9.21 -13.86 -17.32
C GLU A 49 -8.75 -12.65 -16.50
N GLY A 50 -7.44 -12.44 -16.37
CA GLY A 50 -6.87 -11.53 -15.39
C GLY A 50 -6.91 -12.09 -13.97
N HIS A 51 -6.60 -11.22 -13.03
CA HIS A 51 -6.50 -11.52 -11.61
C HIS A 51 -7.63 -10.85 -10.83
N HIS A 52 -7.97 -11.49 -9.72
CA HIS A 52 -8.80 -10.98 -8.65
C HIS A 52 -8.22 -11.53 -7.33
N MET A 53 -7.05 -11.02 -6.97
CA MET A 53 -6.17 -11.58 -5.94
C MET A 53 -6.15 -10.69 -4.70
N GLU A 54 -6.67 -11.19 -3.59
CA GLU A 54 -6.58 -10.52 -2.29
C GLU A 54 -5.14 -10.60 -1.77
N VAL A 55 -4.64 -9.46 -1.29
CA VAL A 55 -3.28 -9.29 -0.76
C VAL A 55 -3.27 -8.36 0.43
N GLU A 56 -2.22 -8.42 1.24
CA GLU A 56 -1.95 -7.42 2.28
C GLU A 56 -1.10 -6.29 1.68
N ALA A 57 -1.56 -5.04 1.82
CA ALA A 57 -0.83 -3.85 1.41
C ALA A 57 -0.30 -3.07 2.61
N ILE A 58 0.90 -2.50 2.47
CA ILE A 58 1.53 -1.59 3.42
C ILE A 58 1.50 -0.17 2.85
N LEU A 59 0.89 0.75 3.59
CA LEU A 59 0.86 2.18 3.31
C LEU A 59 2.07 2.87 3.95
N ILE A 60 2.93 3.48 3.14
CA ILE A 60 4.22 4.03 3.56
C ILE A 60 4.27 5.52 3.24
N HIS A 61 4.68 6.33 4.22
CA HIS A 61 4.96 7.75 4.01
C HIS A 61 6.17 7.95 3.09
N ASP A 62 5.96 8.56 1.92
CA ASP A 62 7.03 8.93 0.98
C ASP A 62 7.24 10.45 0.98
N ASP A 63 7.82 10.95 2.07
CA ASP A 63 7.99 12.39 2.31
C ASP A 63 9.04 13.04 1.39
N ARG A 64 9.81 12.21 0.67
CA ARG A 64 10.85 12.64 -0.28
C ARG A 64 10.39 12.48 -1.73
N ASN A 65 9.13 12.15 -1.96
CA ASN A 65 8.58 12.05 -3.30
C ASN A 65 8.71 13.40 -4.03
N PRO A 66 9.30 13.45 -5.23
CA PRO A 66 9.55 14.71 -5.93
C PRO A 66 8.27 15.40 -6.45
N TYR A 67 7.17 14.66 -6.57
CA TYR A 67 5.90 15.18 -7.10
C TYR A 67 4.93 15.60 -5.98
N ASP A 68 5.03 14.96 -4.81
CA ASP A 68 4.19 15.24 -3.66
C ASP A 68 4.88 14.82 -2.35
N ASN A 69 5.42 15.77 -1.58
CA ASN A 69 6.08 15.51 -0.29
C ASN A 69 5.17 14.96 0.82
N LYS A 70 3.90 14.72 0.52
CA LYS A 70 2.93 14.08 1.41
C LYS A 70 2.37 12.79 0.80
N ALA A 71 3.00 12.25 -0.25
CA ALA A 71 2.62 11.00 -0.89
C ALA A 71 2.61 9.83 0.11
N ILE A 72 1.69 8.89 -0.13
CA ILE A 72 1.62 7.61 0.56
C ILE A 72 1.76 6.51 -0.49
N ALA A 73 2.88 5.79 -0.45
CA ALA A 73 3.13 4.66 -1.32
C ALA A 73 2.33 3.45 -0.86
N VAL A 74 1.81 2.68 -1.81
CA VAL A 74 1.18 1.38 -1.60
C VAL A 74 2.21 0.32 -1.94
N SER A 75 2.56 -0.52 -0.97
CA SER A 75 3.51 -1.62 -1.15
C SER A 75 2.88 -2.97 -0.88
N VAL A 76 3.17 -3.94 -1.75
CA VAL A 76 2.75 -5.34 -1.61
C VAL A 76 3.99 -6.20 -1.78
N GLU A 77 4.21 -7.14 -0.86
CA GLU A 77 5.41 -8.01 -0.83
C GLU A 77 6.75 -7.26 -0.94
N GLY A 78 6.81 -6.02 -0.42
CA GLY A 78 8.01 -5.18 -0.43
C GLY A 78 8.25 -4.42 -1.75
N GLU A 79 7.40 -4.58 -2.75
CA GLU A 79 7.41 -3.81 -3.99
C GLU A 79 6.42 -2.65 -3.90
N ILE A 80 6.74 -1.49 -4.47
CA ILE A 80 5.76 -0.40 -4.64
C ILE A 80 4.89 -0.74 -5.84
N VAL A 81 3.57 -0.75 -5.64
CA VAL A 81 2.58 -1.07 -6.68
C VAL A 81 1.75 0.13 -7.12
N GLY A 82 1.84 1.24 -6.40
CA GLY A 82 1.10 2.47 -6.67
C GLY A 82 1.20 3.44 -5.49
N TYR A 83 0.35 4.45 -5.50
CA TYR A 83 0.22 5.44 -4.43
C TYR A 83 -1.26 5.66 -4.12
N LEU A 84 -1.55 6.20 -2.95
CA LEU A 84 -2.85 6.84 -2.74
C LEU A 84 -2.97 8.09 -3.62
N SER A 85 -4.19 8.42 -4.03
CA SER A 85 -4.48 9.74 -4.61
C SER A 85 -3.99 10.84 -3.67
N ARG A 86 -3.69 12.04 -4.21
CA ARG A 86 -3.21 13.16 -3.35
C ARG A 86 -4.18 13.47 -2.22
N GLU A 87 -5.47 13.40 -2.50
CA GLU A 87 -6.55 13.59 -1.52
C GLU A 87 -6.54 12.51 -0.44
N HIS A 88 -6.61 11.23 -0.83
CA HIS A 88 -6.60 10.11 0.11
C HIS A 88 -5.29 10.05 0.91
N ALA A 89 -4.17 10.46 0.32
CA ALA A 89 -2.90 10.62 1.04
C ALA A 89 -2.99 11.67 2.16
N ARG A 90 -3.72 12.79 1.98
CA ARG A 90 -3.95 13.76 3.06
C ARG A 90 -4.88 13.21 4.13
N GLN A 91 -5.97 12.57 3.72
CA GLN A 91 -6.93 11.96 4.62
C GLN A 91 -6.25 10.88 5.50
N PHE A 92 -5.47 9.98 4.89
CA PHE A 92 -4.68 8.97 5.59
C PHE A 92 -3.75 9.60 6.63
N ARG A 93 -2.99 10.63 6.24
CA ARG A 93 -2.05 11.30 7.16
C ARG A 93 -2.76 11.95 8.34
N LYS A 94 -3.95 12.53 8.11
CA LYS A 94 -4.79 13.09 9.17
C LYS A 94 -5.28 12.00 10.11
N LEU A 95 -5.85 10.91 9.57
CA LEU A 95 -6.34 9.77 10.35
C LEU A 95 -5.23 9.18 11.22
N MET A 96 -4.05 8.95 10.64
CA MET A 96 -2.89 8.45 11.38
C MET A 96 -2.41 9.43 12.46
N ALA A 97 -2.46 10.74 12.21
CA ALA A 97 -2.09 11.73 13.21
C ALA A 97 -3.08 11.77 14.38
N GLU A 98 -4.38 11.72 14.11
CA GLU A 98 -5.45 11.68 15.12
C GLU A 98 -5.38 10.41 15.97
N ALA A 99 -4.96 9.29 15.38
CA ALA A 99 -4.72 8.03 16.09
C ALA A 99 -3.35 7.95 16.82
N GLY A 100 -2.56 9.03 16.84
CA GLY A 100 -1.22 9.04 17.46
C GLY A 100 -0.14 8.23 16.71
N GLY A 101 -0.43 7.84 15.47
CA GLY A 101 0.43 7.09 14.57
C GLY A 101 1.09 7.93 13.46
N ALA A 102 1.18 9.26 13.61
CA ALA A 102 1.75 10.14 12.60
C ALA A 102 3.12 9.64 12.08
N GLY A 103 3.27 9.55 10.76
CA GLY A 103 4.51 9.13 10.11
C GLY A 103 4.80 7.64 10.19
N ARG A 104 3.94 6.84 10.83
CA ARG A 104 4.09 5.38 10.89
C ARG A 104 3.43 4.73 9.68
N PRO A 105 3.96 3.59 9.20
CA PRO A 105 3.25 2.81 8.20
C PRO A 105 1.97 2.22 8.79
N ALA A 106 1.04 1.87 7.90
CA ALA A 106 -0.16 1.12 8.22
C ALA A 106 -0.31 -0.05 7.24
N VAL A 107 -1.09 -1.05 7.62
CA VAL A 107 -1.44 -2.20 6.80
C VAL A 107 -2.94 -2.16 6.51
N CYS A 108 -3.35 -2.52 5.31
CA CYS A 108 -4.74 -2.76 4.96
C CYS A 108 -4.86 -3.95 4.01
N ASP A 109 -6.08 -4.46 3.86
CA ASP A 109 -6.36 -5.43 2.82
C ASP A 109 -6.46 -4.71 1.46
N ALA A 110 -6.05 -5.40 0.41
CA ALA A 110 -6.05 -4.90 -0.95
C ALA A 110 -6.39 -6.00 -1.94
N LEU A 111 -6.81 -5.59 -3.13
CA LEU A 111 -7.21 -6.48 -4.21
C LEU A 111 -6.47 -6.07 -5.49
N ILE A 112 -5.65 -6.98 -6.00
CA ILE A 112 -5.04 -6.83 -7.33
C ILE A 112 -6.06 -7.33 -8.36
N VAL A 113 -6.40 -6.46 -9.31
CA VAL A 113 -7.37 -6.74 -10.37
C VAL A 113 -6.74 -6.61 -11.76
N GLY A 114 -7.38 -7.22 -12.76
CA GLY A 114 -6.98 -7.04 -14.16
C GLY A 114 -5.72 -7.83 -14.53
N GLY A 115 -4.89 -7.31 -15.43
CA GLY A 115 -3.72 -8.04 -15.91
C GLY A 115 -4.08 -9.26 -16.78
N TRP A 116 -5.09 -9.11 -17.64
CA TRP A 116 -5.46 -10.15 -18.60
C TRP A 116 -4.60 -10.08 -19.87
N ASN A 117 -4.44 -11.21 -20.55
CA ASN A 117 -3.87 -11.32 -21.89
C ASN A 117 -4.51 -12.52 -22.62
N ARG A 118 -5.31 -12.23 -23.66
CA ARG A 118 -6.02 -13.24 -24.47
C ARG A 118 -5.37 -13.44 -25.85
N GLY A 119 -4.17 -12.90 -26.05
CA GLY A 119 -3.48 -12.89 -27.33
C GLY A 119 -4.04 -11.86 -28.32
N GLY A 120 -3.38 -11.73 -29.47
CA GLY A 120 -3.83 -10.81 -30.54
C GLY A 120 -3.81 -9.32 -30.18
N GLY A 121 -3.16 -8.93 -29.07
CA GLY A 121 -3.16 -7.56 -28.56
C GLY A 121 -4.33 -7.24 -27.61
N ASP A 122 -5.23 -8.18 -27.34
CA ASP A 122 -6.22 -8.05 -26.25
C ASP A 122 -5.52 -8.33 -24.90
N GLU A 123 -4.97 -7.27 -24.33
CA GLU A 123 -4.38 -7.30 -22.99
C GLU A 123 -4.79 -6.10 -22.14
N GLY A 124 -4.89 -6.33 -20.83
CA GLY A 124 -5.21 -5.32 -19.84
C GLY A 124 -4.08 -5.03 -18.88
N HIS A 125 -4.14 -3.85 -18.27
CA HIS A 125 -3.28 -3.50 -17.15
C HIS A 125 -3.78 -4.10 -15.85
N TYR A 126 -2.86 -4.27 -14.91
CA TYR A 126 -3.18 -4.51 -13.51
C TYR A 126 -3.64 -3.21 -12.86
N GLY A 127 -4.60 -3.31 -11.94
CA GLY A 127 -5.00 -2.26 -11.01
C GLY A 127 -4.91 -2.75 -9.57
N VAL A 128 -4.94 -1.82 -8.61
CA VAL A 128 -4.93 -2.15 -7.18
C VAL A 128 -6.04 -1.38 -6.48
N ARG A 129 -6.90 -2.11 -5.78
CA ARG A 129 -8.00 -1.56 -4.98
C ARG A 129 -7.73 -1.80 -3.50
N LEU A 130 -8.04 -0.84 -2.63
CA LEU A 130 -7.69 -0.84 -1.22
C LEU A 130 -8.94 -0.84 -0.36
N ASP A 131 -8.93 -1.65 0.70
CA ASP A 131 -9.97 -1.64 1.73
C ASP A 131 -9.54 -0.73 2.90
N LEU A 132 -9.96 0.53 2.83
CA LEU A 132 -9.63 1.54 3.84
C LEU A 132 -10.90 2.21 4.36
N PRO A 133 -10.91 2.70 5.62
CA PRO A 133 -12.06 3.37 6.23
C PRO A 133 -12.21 4.83 5.75
N MET A 134 -11.91 5.09 4.49
CA MET A 134 -11.91 6.42 3.88
C MET A 134 -12.80 6.41 2.64
N GLU A 135 -13.43 7.55 2.33
CA GLU A 135 -14.32 7.76 1.18
C GLU A 135 -13.74 8.85 0.26
#